data_AF-D1BHH3-F1
#
_entry.id   AF-D1BHH3-F1
#
_cell.length_a   1.000
_cell.length_b   1.000
_cell.length_c   1.000
_cell.angle_alpha   90.00
_cell.angle_beta   90.00
_cell.angle_gamma   90.00
#
_symmetry.space_group_name_H-M   'P 1'
#
loop_
_entity.id
_entity.type
_entity.pdbx_description
1 polymer ?
#
loop_
_entity_poly.entity_id
_entity_poly.type
_entity_poly.pdbx_seq_one_letter_code
_entity_poly.pdbx_strand_id
1 'polypeptide(L)'
;MTAMQHEATALGAHVYGSEHVLLGLLATGGLLADAVTAVTPSLTYAAVHDAVERSADDAPLIGSLGLSTVAAQVAEAPRPIRTPRNRHTPELQSALNTASAGWGQLRKNGSLPKESKLTSTVLWLAALEPTARASRLLQALDVDVDQVRAEVLAAAATPGAPAPTWPTEVRTGPVTRLVQRIFSRASTAG
;
A
#
# COMPACT_ATOMS: atom_id res chain seq x y z
N MET A 1 13.28 0.99 -8.73
CA MET A 1 13.24 2.34 -8.15
C MET A 1 13.15 3.43 -9.22
N THR A 2 13.92 3.35 -10.31
CA THR A 2 13.86 4.32 -11.43
C THR A 2 12.47 4.43 -12.09
N ALA A 3 11.74 3.33 -12.29
CA ALA A 3 10.38 3.36 -12.86
C ALA A 3 9.37 4.11 -11.98
N MET A 4 9.38 3.87 -10.66
CA MET A 4 8.52 4.60 -9.70
C MET A 4 8.82 6.10 -9.70
N GLN A 5 10.11 6.44 -9.83
CA GLN A 5 10.57 7.83 -9.89
C GLN A 5 10.13 8.53 -11.17
N HIS A 6 10.16 7.82 -12.29
CA HIS A 6 9.67 8.31 -13.56
C HIS A 6 8.16 8.59 -13.49
N GLU A 7 7.37 7.66 -12.96
CA GLU A 7 5.92 7.83 -12.96
C GLU A 7 5.41 8.92 -12.04
N ALA A 8 5.93 9.03 -10.82
CA ALA A 8 5.50 10.14 -9.98
C ALA A 8 5.96 11.50 -10.53
N THR A 9 7.08 11.53 -11.26
CA THR A 9 7.50 12.76 -11.96
C THR A 9 6.58 13.06 -13.14
N ALA A 10 6.19 12.06 -13.92
CA ALA A 10 5.27 12.19 -15.06
C ALA A 10 3.88 12.68 -14.61
N LEU A 11 3.40 12.18 -13.47
CA LEU A 11 2.15 12.59 -12.82
C LEU A 11 2.26 13.91 -12.01
N GLY A 12 3.41 14.60 -12.07
CA GLY A 12 3.61 15.89 -11.39
C GLY A 12 3.67 15.80 -9.85
N ALA A 13 3.79 14.61 -9.28
CA ALA A 13 3.84 14.40 -7.84
C ALA A 13 5.16 14.88 -7.24
N HIS A 14 5.07 15.62 -6.14
CA HIS A 14 6.23 16.11 -5.40
C HIS A 14 6.80 15.10 -4.40
N VAL A 15 6.03 14.05 -4.06
CA VAL A 15 6.31 13.04 -3.04
C VAL A 15 5.75 11.69 -3.53
N TYR A 16 6.47 10.59 -3.27
CA TYR A 16 6.07 9.25 -3.69
C TYR A 16 5.12 8.59 -2.69
N GLY A 17 3.90 8.28 -3.12
CA GLY A 17 2.89 7.50 -2.39
C GLY A 17 2.83 6.02 -2.79
N SER A 18 2.03 5.22 -2.10
CA SER A 18 1.84 3.80 -2.39
C SER A 18 1.26 3.53 -3.80
N GLU A 19 0.46 4.44 -4.33
CA GLU A 19 -0.07 4.39 -5.70
C GLU A 19 1.04 4.44 -6.76
N HIS A 20 2.10 5.20 -6.51
CA HIS A 20 3.26 5.29 -7.40
C HIS A 20 4.14 4.04 -7.30
N VAL A 21 4.18 3.41 -6.12
CA VAL A 21 4.83 2.11 -5.95
C VAL A 21 4.09 1.05 -6.77
N LEU A 22 2.76 1.00 -6.68
CA LEU A 22 1.94 0.08 -7.47
C LEU A 22 2.13 0.29 -8.97
N LEU A 23 2.09 1.53 -9.46
CA LEU A 23 2.38 1.85 -10.86
C LEU A 23 3.77 1.38 -11.28
N GLY A 24 4.79 1.66 -10.46
CA GLY A 24 6.15 1.23 -10.76
C GLY A 24 6.32 -0.30 -10.77
N LEU A 25 5.58 -1.03 -9.93
CA LEU A 25 5.56 -2.50 -9.92
C LEU A 25 4.90 -3.05 -11.18
N LEU A 26 3.76 -2.50 -11.60
CA LEU A 26 3.05 -2.89 -12.83
C LEU A 26 3.85 -2.54 -14.08
N ALA A 27 4.47 -1.36 -14.14
CA ALA A 27 5.28 -0.92 -15.26
C ALA A 27 6.57 -1.74 -15.44
N THR A 28 7.22 -2.12 -14.33
CA THR A 28 8.41 -2.97 -14.37
C THR A 28 8.04 -4.42 -14.73
N GLY A 29 6.82 -4.84 -14.39
CA GLY A 29 6.35 -6.20 -14.60
C GLY A 29 7.10 -7.23 -13.75
N GLY A 30 7.23 -8.43 -14.30
CA GLY A 30 7.92 -9.57 -13.69
C GLY A 30 6.97 -10.51 -12.96
N LEU A 31 7.53 -11.61 -12.45
CA LEU A 31 6.76 -12.78 -11.99
C LEU A 31 5.56 -12.46 -11.09
N LEU A 32 5.69 -11.53 -10.15
CA LEU A 32 4.58 -11.14 -9.27
C LEU A 32 3.50 -10.33 -9.99
N ALA A 33 3.88 -9.39 -10.85
CA ALA A 33 2.93 -8.62 -11.65
C ALA A 33 2.20 -9.53 -12.65
N ASP A 34 2.91 -10.46 -13.27
CA ASP A 34 2.35 -11.43 -14.21
C ASP A 34 1.37 -12.38 -13.50
N ALA A 35 1.73 -12.88 -12.31
CA ALA A 35 0.84 -13.73 -11.50
C ALA A 35 -0.44 -12.98 -11.07
N VAL A 36 -0.29 -11.74 -10.60
CA VAL A 36 -1.43 -10.91 -10.18
C VAL A 36 -2.35 -10.59 -11.35
N THR A 37 -1.79 -10.17 -12.50
CA THR A 37 -2.59 -9.81 -13.69
C THR A 37 -3.26 -11.02 -14.34
N ALA A 38 -2.71 -12.22 -14.20
CA ALA A 38 -3.36 -13.44 -14.67
C ALA A 38 -4.66 -13.74 -13.92
N VAL A 39 -4.71 -13.44 -12.61
CA VAL A 39 -5.89 -13.68 -11.75
C VAL A 39 -6.82 -12.47 -11.73
N THR A 40 -6.27 -11.27 -11.85
CA THR A 40 -7.03 -10.01 -11.91
C THR A 40 -6.70 -9.25 -13.20
N PRO A 41 -7.30 -9.63 -14.36
CA PRO A 41 -6.98 -9.03 -15.64
C PRO A 41 -7.30 -7.53 -15.74
N SER A 42 -8.18 -7.02 -14.88
CA SER A 42 -8.51 -5.59 -14.78
C SER A 42 -7.41 -4.76 -14.11
N LEU A 43 -6.53 -5.39 -13.30
CA LEU A 43 -5.44 -4.73 -12.60
C LEU A 43 -4.25 -4.46 -13.56
N THR A 44 -4.47 -3.59 -14.53
CA THR A 44 -3.45 -3.20 -15.51
C THR A 44 -2.76 -1.90 -15.11
N TYR A 45 -1.55 -1.68 -15.64
CA TYR A 45 -0.85 -0.41 -15.52
C TYR A 45 -1.74 0.76 -15.96
N ALA A 46 -2.37 0.67 -17.13
CA ALA A 46 -3.24 1.71 -17.68
C ALA A 46 -4.43 2.02 -16.77
N ALA A 47 -5.14 0.99 -16.28
CA ALA A 47 -6.29 1.19 -15.41
C ALA A 47 -5.91 1.90 -14.10
N VAL A 48 -4.77 1.52 -13.50
CA VAL A 48 -4.27 2.17 -12.29
C VAL A 48 -3.79 3.59 -12.59
N HIS A 49 -3.11 3.82 -13.71
CA HIS A 49 -2.64 5.14 -14.11
C HIS A 49 -3.80 6.11 -14.29
N ASP A 50 -4.82 5.72 -15.07
CA ASP A 50 -6.02 6.52 -15.30
C ASP A 50 -6.79 6.81 -14.00
N ALA A 51 -6.78 5.88 -13.04
CA ALA A 51 -7.40 6.09 -11.74
C ALA A 51 -6.60 7.07 -10.87
N VAL A 52 -5.27 7.01 -10.91
CA VAL A 52 -4.41 7.96 -10.18
C VAL A 52 -4.61 9.36 -10.73
N GLU A 53 -4.60 9.52 -12.06
CA GLU A 53 -4.81 10.79 -12.76
C GLU A 53 -6.16 11.41 -12.38
N ARG A 54 -7.26 10.66 -12.51
CA ARG A 54 -8.60 11.12 -12.09
C ARG A 54 -8.66 11.49 -10.61
N SER A 55 -8.00 10.73 -9.74
CA SER A 55 -7.97 11.04 -8.29
C SER A 55 -7.15 12.30 -7.96
N ALA A 56 -6.20 12.67 -8.81
CA ALA A 56 -5.45 13.92 -8.67
C ALA A 56 -6.29 15.11 -9.12
N ASP A 57 -7.10 14.95 -10.15
CA ASP A 57 -8.05 15.95 -10.65
C ASP A 57 -9.23 16.19 -9.69
N ASP A 58 -9.65 15.18 -8.93
CA ASP A 58 -10.71 15.30 -7.92
C ASP A 58 -10.23 16.01 -6.62
N ALA A 59 -8.91 16.09 -6.38
CA ALA A 59 -8.36 16.72 -5.18
C ALA A 59 -8.77 18.21 -5.00
N PRO A 60 -8.78 19.07 -6.04
CA PRO A 60 -9.32 20.43 -5.93
C PRO A 60 -10.83 20.48 -5.66
N LEU A 61 -11.63 19.53 -6.16
CA LEU A 61 -13.07 19.43 -5.91
C LEU A 61 -13.39 18.98 -4.47
N ILE A 62 -12.61 18.06 -3.91
CA ILE A 62 -12.73 17.67 -2.49
C ILE A 62 -12.26 18.81 -1.57
N GLY A 63 -11.26 19.58 -2.00
CA GLY A 63 -10.82 20.80 -1.33
C GLY A 63 -11.90 21.89 -1.28
N SER A 64 -12.66 22.08 -2.37
CA SER A 64 -13.74 23.06 -2.42
C SER A 64 -14.99 22.63 -1.63
N LEU A 65 -15.16 21.34 -1.37
CA LEU A 65 -16.21 20.78 -0.51
C LEU A 65 -15.84 20.75 0.99
N GLY A 66 -14.67 21.26 1.38
CA GLY A 66 -14.27 21.40 2.78
C GLY A 66 -13.90 20.09 3.48
N LEU A 67 -13.72 18.98 2.74
CA LEU A 67 -13.46 17.64 3.29
C LEU A 67 -11.97 17.24 3.28
N SER A 68 -11.06 18.21 3.26
CA SER A 68 -9.62 17.91 3.19
C SER A 68 -9.06 17.44 4.53
N THR A 69 -8.60 16.19 4.57
CA THR A 69 -7.61 15.72 5.54
C THR A 69 -6.28 16.42 5.25
N VAL A 70 -5.96 17.46 6.05
CA VAL A 70 -4.63 18.01 6.33
C VAL A 70 -3.59 17.89 5.20
N ALA A 71 -3.73 18.67 4.11
CA ALA A 71 -2.61 19.24 3.34
C ALA A 71 -3.12 19.98 2.09
N ALA A 72 -3.76 21.14 2.24
CA ALA A 72 -4.03 22.01 1.09
C ALA A 72 -4.09 23.50 1.49
N GLN A 73 -2.92 24.10 1.68
CA GLN A 73 -2.74 25.53 1.47
C GLN A 73 -1.42 25.75 0.75
N VAL A 74 -1.44 25.86 -0.58
CA VAL A 74 -0.65 26.83 -1.37
C VAL A 74 -1.31 26.99 -2.74
N ALA A 75 -1.79 28.21 -3.00
CA ALA A 75 -2.44 28.65 -4.23
C ALA A 75 -1.49 28.74 -5.44
N GLU A 76 -2.10 28.49 -6.60
CA GLU A 76 -1.90 29.05 -7.95
C GLU A 76 -0.61 29.88 -8.23
N ALA A 77 0.38 29.20 -8.79
CA ALA A 77 1.43 29.75 -9.65
C ALA A 77 1.85 28.64 -10.63
N PRO A 78 2.36 28.94 -11.84
CA PRO A 78 2.89 27.91 -12.74
C PRO A 78 4.01 27.18 -12.01
N ARG A 79 3.73 25.95 -11.53
CA ARG A 79 4.69 25.24 -10.69
C ARG A 79 5.84 24.81 -11.59
N PRO A 80 7.09 25.22 -11.32
CA PRO A 80 8.23 24.69 -12.05
C PRO A 80 8.22 23.17 -11.91
N ILE A 81 8.44 22.45 -13.02
CA ILE A 81 8.67 21.00 -13.03
C ILE A 81 9.93 20.76 -12.18
N ARG A 82 9.72 20.48 -10.90
CA ARG A 82 10.77 20.22 -9.93
C ARG A 82 10.76 18.73 -9.68
N THR A 83 11.88 18.08 -9.98
CA THR A 83 12.10 16.67 -9.67
C THR A 83 11.72 16.41 -8.22
N PRO A 84 10.84 15.43 -7.94
CA PRO A 84 10.48 15.05 -6.58
C PRO A 84 11.75 14.81 -5.75
N ARG A 85 11.91 15.59 -4.69
CA ARG A 85 12.93 15.31 -3.66
C ARG A 85 12.59 13.93 -3.11
N ASN A 86 13.50 12.95 -3.24
CA ASN A 86 13.43 11.55 -2.77
C ASN A 86 12.79 11.37 -1.38
N ARG A 87 11.49 11.63 -1.26
CA ARG A 87 10.69 11.60 -0.03
C ARG A 87 9.46 10.81 -0.39
N HIS A 88 9.21 9.77 0.38
CA HIS A 88 7.97 9.02 0.37
C HIS A 88 6.95 9.70 1.29
N THR A 89 5.66 9.45 1.07
CA THR A 89 4.61 9.89 1.99
C THR A 89 4.79 9.23 3.36
N PRO A 90 4.33 9.87 4.46
CA PRO A 90 4.25 9.21 5.76
C PRO A 90 3.39 7.95 5.74
N GLU A 91 2.35 7.95 4.91
CA GLU A 91 1.48 6.80 4.66
C GLU A 91 2.26 5.63 4.03
N LEU A 92 3.02 5.86 2.96
CA LEU A 92 3.83 4.82 2.34
C LEU A 92 4.88 4.29 3.32
N GLN A 93 5.51 5.15 4.13
CA GLN A 93 6.43 4.69 5.17
C GLN A 93 5.75 3.78 6.20
N SER A 94 4.54 4.12 6.63
CA SER A 94 3.77 3.32 7.57
C SER A 94 3.38 1.96 6.96
N ALA A 95 2.95 1.96 5.70
CA ALA A 95 2.62 0.75 4.97
C ALA A 95 3.85 -0.16 4.78
N LEU A 96 4.99 0.41 4.39
CA LEU A 96 6.26 -0.34 4.26
C LEU A 96 6.70 -0.96 5.59
N ASN A 97 6.56 -0.24 6.70
CA ASN A 97 6.91 -0.76 8.02
C ASN A 97 6.00 -1.94 8.40
N THR A 98 4.70 -1.83 8.12
CA THR A 98 3.71 -2.88 8.41
C THR A 98 3.96 -4.12 7.54
N ALA A 99 4.12 -3.93 6.23
CA ALA A 99 4.44 -5.00 5.30
C ALA A 99 5.76 -5.70 5.64
N SER A 100 6.80 -4.93 6.01
CA SER A 100 8.09 -5.50 6.43
C SER A 100 7.96 -6.33 7.71
N ALA A 101 7.13 -5.89 8.67
CA ALA A 101 6.88 -6.62 9.90
C ALA A 101 6.11 -7.92 9.65
N GLY A 102 5.04 -7.88 8.83
CA GLY A 102 4.27 -9.06 8.41
C GLY A 102 5.14 -10.07 7.66
N TRP A 103 5.93 -9.61 6.70
CA TRP A 103 6.90 -10.43 5.97
C TRP A 103 7.92 -11.09 6.92
N GLY A 104 8.43 -10.32 7.89
CA GLY A 104 9.34 -10.83 8.91
C GLY A 104 8.70 -11.93 9.79
N GLN A 105 7.41 -11.83 10.10
CA GLN A 105 6.67 -12.85 10.84
C GLN A 105 6.51 -14.15 10.03
N LEU A 106 6.17 -14.02 8.74
CA LEU A 106 6.05 -15.14 7.80
C LEU A 106 7.40 -15.82 7.47
N ARG A 107 8.52 -15.13 7.67
CA ARG A 107 9.85 -15.77 7.60
C ARG A 107 10.20 -16.49 8.89
N LYS A 108 9.81 -15.94 10.04
CA LYS A 108 10.09 -16.53 11.36
C LYS A 108 9.33 -17.83 11.59
N ASN A 109 8.11 -17.94 11.10
CA ASN A 109 7.30 -19.16 11.21
C ASN A 109 7.63 -20.21 10.12
N GLY A 110 8.60 -19.93 9.24
CA GLY A 110 9.04 -20.86 8.19
C GLY A 110 8.14 -20.91 6.96
N SER A 111 7.14 -20.04 6.84
CA SER A 111 6.25 -20.00 5.67
C SER A 111 6.88 -19.36 4.42
N LEU A 112 8.01 -18.67 4.57
CA LEU A 112 8.73 -18.02 3.48
C LEU A 112 10.25 -18.31 3.53
N PRO A 113 10.94 -18.29 2.38
CA PRO A 113 12.38 -18.50 2.31
C PRO A 113 13.15 -17.46 3.15
N LYS A 114 14.27 -17.92 3.76
CA LYS A 114 15.12 -17.10 4.64
C LYS A 114 15.98 -16.09 3.90
N GLU A 115 16.07 -16.15 2.58
CA GLU A 115 16.87 -15.21 1.81
C GLU A 115 15.98 -14.08 1.28
N SER A 116 16.34 -12.83 1.58
CA SER A 116 16.40 -11.72 0.61
C SER A 116 16.27 -10.34 1.27
N LYS A 117 16.86 -9.38 0.56
CA LYS A 117 16.72 -7.92 0.71
C LYS A 117 15.24 -7.53 0.57
N LEU A 118 14.91 -6.25 0.76
CA LEU A 118 13.56 -5.72 0.45
C LEU A 118 13.16 -6.13 -0.98
N THR A 119 12.33 -7.17 -1.11
CA THR A 119 11.90 -7.74 -2.39
C THR A 119 10.72 -6.95 -2.95
N SER A 120 10.48 -7.09 -4.25
CA SER A 120 9.25 -6.62 -4.91
C SER A 120 8.00 -7.08 -4.15
N THR A 121 8.03 -8.26 -3.50
CA THR A 121 6.95 -8.75 -2.64
C THR A 121 6.60 -7.79 -1.50
N VAL A 122 7.59 -7.27 -0.77
CA VAL A 122 7.33 -6.33 0.34
C VAL A 122 6.73 -5.03 -0.19
N LEU A 123 7.13 -4.59 -1.38
CA LEU A 123 6.56 -3.40 -2.03
C LEU A 123 5.10 -3.64 -2.48
N TRP A 124 4.81 -4.82 -3.03
CA TRP A 124 3.44 -5.23 -3.33
C TRP A 124 2.58 -5.25 -2.06
N LEU A 125 3.05 -5.92 -1.01
CA LEU A 125 2.34 -6.00 0.26
C LEU A 125 2.09 -4.62 0.87
N ALA A 126 3.09 -3.72 0.80
CA ALA A 126 2.92 -2.33 1.24
C ALA A 126 1.87 -1.56 0.43
N ALA A 127 1.79 -1.76 -0.89
CA ALA A 127 0.74 -1.16 -1.71
C ALA A 127 -0.66 -1.71 -1.38
N LEU A 128 -0.74 -2.95 -0.88
CA LEU A 128 -1.98 -3.65 -0.53
C LEU A 128 -2.35 -3.52 0.96
N GLU A 129 -1.58 -2.76 1.75
CA GLU A 129 -1.93 -2.49 3.14
C GLU A 129 -3.25 -1.72 3.22
N PRO A 130 -4.15 -2.02 4.17
CA PRO A 130 -5.45 -1.35 4.26
C PRO A 130 -5.36 0.18 4.39
N THR A 131 -4.30 0.69 5.02
CA THR A 131 -4.07 2.12 5.17
C THR A 131 -3.50 2.77 3.91
N ALA A 132 -3.04 1.98 2.94
CA ALA A 132 -2.40 2.47 1.75
C ALA A 132 -3.39 3.17 0.81
N ARG A 133 -2.97 4.26 0.17
CA ARG A 133 -3.73 4.90 -0.90
C ARG A 133 -3.92 3.98 -2.11
N ALA A 134 -2.91 3.20 -2.48
CA ALA A 134 -3.02 2.19 -3.53
C ALA A 134 -4.16 1.19 -3.26
N SER A 135 -4.26 0.66 -2.04
CA SER A 135 -5.33 -0.27 -1.64
C SER A 135 -6.73 0.34 -1.83
N ARG A 136 -6.93 1.59 -1.40
CA ARG A 136 -8.21 2.31 -1.60
C ARG A 136 -8.52 2.56 -3.08
N LEU A 137 -7.49 2.86 -3.88
CA LEU A 137 -7.65 3.06 -5.32
C LEU A 137 -8.03 1.75 -6.02
N LEU A 138 -7.44 0.62 -5.62
CA LEU A 138 -7.81 -0.70 -6.12
C LEU A 138 -9.26 -1.05 -5.78
N GLN A 139 -9.70 -0.78 -4.55
CA GLN A 139 -11.10 -0.96 -4.16
C GLN A 139 -12.05 -0.10 -4.99
N ALA A 140 -11.67 1.14 -5.30
CA ALA A 140 -12.47 2.01 -6.18
C ALA A 140 -12.52 1.52 -7.64
N LEU A 141 -11.57 0.67 -8.04
CA LEU A 141 -11.56 -0.06 -9.32
C LEU A 141 -12.25 -1.43 -9.25
N ASP A 142 -12.96 -1.72 -8.15
CA ASP A 142 -13.60 -3.01 -7.89
C ASP A 142 -12.62 -4.20 -7.90
N VAL A 143 -11.38 -3.94 -7.51
CA VAL A 143 -10.34 -4.97 -7.34
C VAL A 143 -10.32 -5.46 -5.90
N ASP A 144 -10.48 -6.77 -5.73
CA ASP A 144 -10.33 -7.43 -4.43
C ASP A 144 -8.85 -7.43 -3.99
N VAL A 145 -8.54 -6.52 -3.07
CA VAL A 145 -7.19 -6.35 -2.52
C VAL A 145 -6.73 -7.60 -1.75
N ASP A 146 -7.65 -8.31 -1.11
CA ASP A 146 -7.30 -9.51 -0.33
C ASP A 146 -6.97 -10.68 -1.26
N GLN A 147 -7.70 -10.81 -2.38
CA GLN A 147 -7.36 -11.75 -3.44
C GLN A 147 -5.98 -11.43 -4.04
N VAL A 148 -5.72 -10.17 -4.42
CA VAL A 148 -4.40 -9.76 -4.94
C VAL A 148 -3.29 -10.05 -3.94
N ARG A 149 -3.54 -9.83 -2.64
CA ARG A 149 -2.58 -10.14 -1.58
C ARG A 149 -2.29 -11.63 -1.48
N ALA A 150 -3.33 -12.47 -1.56
CA ALA A 150 -3.18 -13.92 -1.55
C ALA A 150 -2.32 -14.39 -2.74
N GLU A 151 -2.52 -13.83 -3.93
CA GLU A 151 -1.73 -14.16 -5.12
C GLU A 151 -0.26 -13.75 -4.99
N VAL A 152 0.00 -12.54 -4.48
CA VAL A 152 1.37 -12.08 -4.19
C VAL A 152 2.08 -13.03 -3.22
N LEU A 153 1.37 -13.50 -2.20
CA LEU A 153 1.90 -14.43 -1.20
C LEU A 153 2.12 -15.83 -1.76
N ALA A 154 1.18 -16.33 -2.58
CA ALA A 154 1.31 -17.62 -3.25
C ALA A 154 2.50 -17.63 -4.21
N ALA A 155 2.66 -16.59 -5.02
CA ALA A 155 3.76 -16.45 -5.96
C ALA A 155 5.13 -16.26 -5.27
N ALA A 156 5.13 -15.77 -4.03
CA ALA A 156 6.35 -15.61 -3.24
C ALA A 156 6.67 -16.82 -2.33
N ALA A 157 5.75 -17.77 -2.21
CA ALA A 157 5.94 -18.98 -1.42
C ALA A 157 6.93 -19.95 -2.10
N THR A 158 7.50 -20.86 -1.31
CA THR A 158 8.29 -21.95 -1.86
C THR A 158 7.41 -22.84 -2.75
N PRO A 159 7.86 -23.26 -3.95
CA PRO A 159 7.09 -24.17 -4.81
C PRO A 159 6.63 -25.42 -4.05
N GLY A 160 5.32 -25.69 -4.06
CA GLY A 160 4.71 -26.82 -3.38
C GLY A 160 4.37 -26.60 -1.89
N ALA A 161 4.70 -25.44 -1.32
CA ALA A 161 4.20 -25.05 0.00
C ALA A 161 2.79 -24.43 -0.11
N PRO A 162 1.91 -24.60 0.89
CA PRO A 162 0.64 -23.89 0.93
C PRO A 162 0.87 -22.37 0.97
N ALA A 163 0.02 -21.62 0.28
CA ALA A 163 0.10 -20.17 0.27
C ALA A 163 -0.03 -19.61 1.70
N PRO A 164 0.91 -18.75 2.16
CA PRO A 164 0.83 -18.19 3.49
C PRO A 164 -0.34 -17.23 3.61
N THR A 165 -1.05 -17.29 4.73
CA THR A 165 -2.07 -16.30 5.06
C THR A 165 -1.40 -15.04 5.60
N TRP A 166 -1.79 -13.88 5.08
CA TRP A 166 -1.31 -12.60 5.60
C TRP A 166 -1.75 -12.42 7.05
N PRO A 167 -0.85 -12.01 7.98
CA PRO A 167 -1.24 -11.72 9.35
C PRO A 167 -2.10 -10.43 9.36
N THR A 168 -3.42 -10.60 9.28
CA THR A 168 -4.41 -9.52 9.40
C THR A 168 -4.75 -9.20 10.85
N GLU A 169 -4.18 -9.94 11.81
CA GLU A 169 -4.35 -9.65 13.23
C GLU A 169 -3.81 -8.26 13.56
N VAL A 170 -4.76 -7.32 13.72
CA VAL A 170 -4.57 -6.10 14.49
C VAL A 170 -4.02 -6.53 15.82
N ARG A 171 -2.73 -6.30 16.07
CA ARG A 171 -2.18 -6.44 17.41
C ARG A 171 -2.99 -5.51 18.30
N THR A 172 -3.90 -6.07 19.10
CA THR A 172 -4.31 -5.45 20.36
C THR A 172 -3.04 -5.29 21.18
N GLY A 173 -2.42 -4.13 21.03
CA GLY A 173 -1.20 -3.79 21.72
C GLY A 173 -1.39 -3.80 23.24
N PRO A 174 -0.31 -3.67 24.01
CA PRO A 174 -0.40 -3.57 25.46
C PRO A 174 -1.33 -2.43 25.94
N VAL A 175 -1.56 -1.41 25.10
CA VAL A 175 -2.46 -0.29 25.40
C VAL A 175 -3.93 -0.72 25.46
N THR A 176 -4.40 -1.61 24.57
CA THR A 176 -5.78 -2.12 24.62
C THR A 176 -5.99 -3.05 25.83
N ARG A 177 -4.96 -3.78 26.27
CA ARG A 177 -5.03 -4.55 27.53
C ARG A 177 -5.11 -3.64 28.76
N LEU A 178 -4.45 -2.49 28.76
CA LEU A 178 -4.53 -1.53 29.86
C LEU A 178 -5.92 -0.90 29.93
N VAL A 179 -6.48 -0.51 28.78
CA VAL A 179 -7.84 0.06 28.69
C VAL A 179 -8.89 -0.97 29.13
N GLN A 180 -8.83 -2.22 28.64
CA GLN A 180 -9.74 -3.27 29.10
C GLN A 180 -9.59 -3.55 30.60
N ARG A 181 -8.38 -3.56 31.16
CA ARG A 181 -8.18 -3.80 32.61
C ARG A 181 -8.75 -2.70 33.50
N ILE A 182 -8.76 -1.45 33.02
CA ILE A 182 -9.37 -0.31 33.73
C ILE A 182 -10.89 -0.40 33.66
N PHE A 183 -11.46 -0.71 32.50
CA PHE A 183 -12.91 -0.83 32.34
C PHE A 183 -13.50 -2.08 33.02
N SER A 184 -12.81 -3.23 33.03
CA SER A 184 -13.28 -4.43 33.74
C SER A 184 -13.26 -4.31 35.27
N ARG A 185 -12.46 -3.39 35.84
CA ARG A 185 -12.44 -3.12 37.29
C ARG A 185 -13.61 -2.26 37.76
N ALA A 186 -14.24 -1.48 36.87
CA ALA A 186 -15.39 -0.66 37.23
C ALA A 186 -16.69 -1.47 37.34
N SER A 187 -16.76 -2.65 36.71
CA SER A 187 -17.98 -3.46 36.63
C SER A 187 -18.15 -4.48 37.77
N THR A 188 -17.22 -4.54 38.73
CA THR A 188 -17.27 -5.48 39.88
C THR A 188 -17.53 -4.79 41.22
N ALA A 189 -17.85 -3.50 41.20
CA ALA A 189 -18.33 -2.75 42.36
C ALA A 189 -19.75 -2.26 42.07
N GLY A 190 -20.71 -3.17 42.22
CA GLY A 190 -22.14 -2.93 42.08
C GLY A 190 -22.92 -4.10 42.64
#